data_AF-A0AAW1KGC2-F1
#
_entry.id   AF-A0AAW1KGC2-F1
#
_cell.length_a   1.000
_cell.length_b   1.000
_cell.length_c   1.000
_cell.angle_alpha   90.00
_cell.angle_beta   90.00
_cell.angle_gamma   90.00
#
_symmetry.space_group_name_H-M   'P 1'
#
loop_
_entity.id
_entity.type
_entity.pdbx_description
1 polymer ?
#
loop_
_entity_poly.entity_id
_entity_poly.type
_entity_poly.pdbx_seq_one_letter_code
_entity_poly.pdbx_strand_id
1 'polypeptide(L)'
;METSEPYSYVYMLSSSQTSACEWNSCSPGSNSDSQTEDFSGLNTSDNRAKTRVTSLILRKRRLAANARERRRMQNLNQAFDRLRTFLPQLGQDRQLSKYETLQMAQTYILALYDLLDQRS
;
A
#
# COMPACT_ATOMS: atom_id res chain seq x y z
N MET A 1 -17.06 26.08 36.40
CA MET A 1 -15.93 26.51 35.56
C MET A 1 -14.82 25.51 35.79
N GLU A 2 -14.74 24.48 34.95
CA GLU A 2 -13.59 23.58 34.89
C GLU A 2 -13.31 23.35 33.41
N THR A 3 -12.24 23.97 32.94
CA THR A 3 -11.72 23.81 31.58
C THR A 3 -10.91 22.52 31.55
N SER A 4 -11.54 21.42 31.12
CA SER A 4 -10.82 20.22 30.69
C SER A 4 -10.31 20.47 29.28
N GLU A 5 -9.04 20.89 29.19
CA GLU A 5 -8.34 21.08 27.93
C GLU A 5 -8.39 19.79 27.09
N PRO A 6 -8.86 19.88 25.83
CA PRO A 6 -9.10 18.74 24.98
C PRO A 6 -7.78 18.27 24.34
N TYR A 7 -7.67 16.95 24.13
CA TYR A 7 -6.87 16.32 23.07
C TYR A 7 -5.77 17.21 22.46
N SER A 8 -4.55 17.04 22.95
CA SER A 8 -3.32 17.63 22.40
C SER A 8 -3.13 17.24 20.93
N TYR A 9 -3.81 17.96 20.04
CA TYR A 9 -3.73 17.88 18.60
C TYR A 9 -2.65 18.87 18.15
N VAL A 10 -1.41 18.65 18.60
CA VAL A 10 -0.27 19.50 18.26
C VAL A 10 0.67 18.73 17.35
N TYR A 11 0.22 18.51 16.11
CA TYR A 11 1.14 18.32 14.98
C TYR A 11 0.74 19.30 13.89
N MET A 12 1.05 20.57 14.13
CA MET A 12 1.06 21.59 13.09
C MET A 12 2.06 21.20 12.01
N LEU A 13 1.57 21.29 10.77
CA LEU A 13 2.33 21.32 9.53
C LEU A 13 3.61 22.16 9.66
N SER A 14 4.74 21.58 9.30
CA SER A 14 5.81 22.34 8.64
C SER A 14 5.85 21.93 7.16
N SER A 15 5.76 22.94 6.30
CA SER A 15 5.77 22.81 4.85
C SER A 15 7.19 22.67 4.30
N SER A 16 7.27 22.01 3.14
CA SER A 16 8.23 22.25 2.06
C SER A 16 9.57 21.49 2.07
N GLN A 17 9.56 20.25 1.55
CA GLN A 17 10.29 19.98 0.30
C GLN A 17 9.75 18.72 -0.40
N THR A 18 9.12 18.89 -1.56
CA THR A 18 8.88 17.80 -2.50
C THR A 18 10.22 17.39 -3.09
N SER A 19 10.86 16.35 -2.56
CA SER A 19 11.86 15.63 -3.35
C SER A 19 11.09 14.79 -4.37
N ALA A 20 11.33 15.07 -5.65
CA ALA A 20 10.84 14.24 -6.72
C ALA A 20 11.39 12.82 -6.51
N CYS A 21 10.52 11.88 -6.16
CA CYS A 21 10.86 10.47 -6.29
C CYS A 21 10.99 10.23 -7.79
N GLU A 22 12.23 10.14 -8.30
CA GLU A 22 12.49 9.50 -9.58
C GLU A 22 11.93 8.09 -9.49
N TRP A 23 10.76 7.90 -10.07
CA TRP A 23 10.18 6.58 -10.31
C TRP A 23 11.08 5.89 -11.33
N ASN A 24 12.16 5.28 -10.84
CA ASN A 24 12.98 4.42 -11.66
C ASN A 24 12.11 3.31 -12.27
N SER A 25 12.29 3.17 -13.57
CA SER A 25 11.39 2.54 -14.51
C SER A 25 11.05 1.09 -14.12
N CYS A 26 9.80 0.87 -13.68
CA CYS A 26 9.22 -0.47 -13.73
C CYS A 26 8.99 -0.83 -15.19
N SER A 27 9.98 -1.50 -15.79
CA SER A 27 9.84 -2.17 -17.08
C SER A 27 8.61 -3.08 -17.03
N PRO A 28 7.75 -3.07 -18.07
CA PRO A 28 6.67 -4.02 -18.14
C PRO A 28 7.28 -5.40 -18.35
N GLY A 29 7.26 -6.23 -17.30
CA GLY A 29 7.47 -7.65 -17.43
C GLY A 29 6.38 -8.20 -18.36
N SER A 30 6.78 -8.59 -19.56
CA SER A 30 5.98 -9.35 -20.51
C SER A 30 5.65 -10.71 -19.89
N ASN A 31 4.53 -10.80 -19.17
CA ASN A 31 3.89 -12.09 -18.96
C ASN A 31 3.04 -12.38 -20.20
N SER A 32 3.64 -13.15 -21.11
CA SER A 32 2.92 -13.99 -22.05
C SER A 32 2.04 -14.95 -21.25
N ASP A 33 0.76 -14.63 -21.12
CA ASP A 33 -0.27 -15.61 -20.80
C ASP A 33 -1.25 -15.62 -21.97
N SER A 34 -1.01 -16.58 -22.85
CA SER A 34 -1.72 -16.79 -24.10
C SER A 34 -3.06 -17.45 -23.82
N GLN A 35 -4.13 -16.65 -23.81
CA GLN A 35 -5.48 -17.11 -24.18
C GLN A 35 -6.11 -16.02 -25.05
N THR A 36 -5.78 -16.08 -26.34
CA THR A 36 -6.41 -15.32 -27.41
C THR A 36 -7.69 -16.05 -27.82
N GLU A 37 -8.84 -15.54 -27.39
CA GLU A 37 -10.11 -15.82 -28.07
C GLU A 37 -10.24 -14.78 -29.20
N ASP A 38 -10.11 -15.27 -30.43
CA ASP A 38 -10.24 -14.51 -31.67
C ASP A 38 -11.63 -13.90 -31.81
N PHE A 39 -11.69 -12.59 -32.10
CA PHE A 39 -12.86 -11.99 -32.73
C PHE A 39 -12.40 -11.09 -33.86
N SER A 40 -12.39 -11.66 -35.07
CA SER A 40 -12.05 -11.00 -36.33
C SER A 40 -13.11 -9.97 -36.73
N GLY A 41 -12.68 -8.75 -37.06
CA GLY A 41 -13.43 -7.85 -37.94
C GLY A 41 -13.29 -6.36 -37.62
N LEU A 42 -12.47 -5.62 -38.38
CA LEU A 42 -12.94 -4.72 -39.45
C LEU A 42 -11.78 -3.99 -40.14
N ASN A 43 -12.01 -3.69 -41.42
CA ASN A 43 -11.09 -3.19 -42.43
C ASN A 43 -10.69 -1.70 -42.29
N THR A 44 -9.48 -1.43 -42.78
CA THR A 44 -8.89 -0.24 -43.44
C THR A 44 -9.50 1.17 -43.30
N SER A 45 -8.58 2.10 -43.05
CA SER A 45 -8.50 3.49 -43.56
C SER A 45 -9.50 4.53 -43.04
N ASP A 46 -9.05 5.45 -42.17
CA ASP A 46 -8.92 6.89 -42.48
C ASP A 46 -8.35 7.64 -41.25
N ASN A 47 -7.52 8.64 -41.52
CA ASN A 47 -6.98 9.57 -40.54
C ASN A 47 -8.10 10.44 -39.94
N ARG A 48 -7.88 10.91 -38.69
CA ARG A 48 -8.57 12.07 -38.07
C ARG A 48 -9.87 11.81 -37.29
N ALA A 49 -9.83 10.88 -36.33
CA ALA A 49 -10.72 10.92 -35.17
C ALA A 49 -9.90 10.76 -33.88
N LYS A 50 -9.78 11.84 -33.10
CA LYS A 50 -9.27 11.82 -31.71
C LYS A 50 -9.74 10.55 -31.03
N THR A 51 -8.79 9.66 -30.73
CA THR A 51 -9.00 8.29 -30.28
C THR A 51 -9.98 8.25 -29.10
N ARG A 52 -11.27 8.07 -29.39
CA ARG A 52 -12.27 7.74 -28.37
C ARG A 52 -11.92 6.33 -27.92
N VAL A 53 -11.14 6.26 -26.84
CA VAL A 53 -10.75 4.99 -26.24
C VAL A 53 -12.03 4.21 -25.96
N THR A 54 -12.16 3.03 -26.57
CA THR A 54 -13.40 2.25 -26.45
C THR A 54 -13.62 1.85 -24.99
N SER A 55 -14.88 1.72 -24.59
CA SER A 55 -15.27 1.33 -23.22
C SER A 55 -14.57 0.04 -22.76
N LEU A 56 -14.34 -0.90 -23.68
CA LEU A 56 -13.59 -2.13 -23.44
C LEU A 56 -12.12 -1.89 -23.06
N ILE A 57 -11.44 -0.97 -23.76
CA ILE A 57 -10.04 -0.62 -23.44
C ILE A 57 -9.97 0.07 -22.07
N LEU A 58 -10.90 0.97 -21.75
CA LEU A 58 -11.00 1.57 -20.41
C LEU A 58 -11.19 0.50 -19.34
N ARG A 59 -12.09 -0.47 -19.57
CA ARG A 59 -12.34 -1.58 -18.64
C ARG A 59 -11.08 -2.41 -18.42
N LYS A 60 -10.34 -2.77 -19.49
CA LYS A 60 -9.08 -3.52 -19.40
C LYS A 60 -8.02 -2.74 -18.59
N ARG A 61 -7.87 -1.44 -18.85
CA ARG A 61 -6.93 -0.57 -18.10
C ARG A 61 -7.28 -0.50 -16.61
N ARG A 62 -8.56 -0.37 -16.27
CA ARG A 62 -9.03 -0.37 -14.88
C ARG A 62 -8.75 -1.71 -14.19
N LEU A 63 -9.01 -2.83 -14.85
CA LEU A 63 -8.70 -4.16 -14.31
C LEU A 63 -7.21 -4.34 -14.03
N ALA A 64 -6.36 -3.92 -14.97
CA ALA A 64 -4.90 -3.95 -14.79
C ALA A 64 -4.45 -3.05 -13.63
N ALA A 65 -5.03 -1.86 -13.47
CA ALA A 65 -4.74 -0.97 -12.35
C ALA A 65 -5.15 -1.60 -11.00
N ASN A 66 -6.34 -2.17 -10.91
CA ASN A 66 -6.81 -2.86 -9.70
C ASN A 66 -5.92 -4.06 -9.34
N ALA A 67 -5.45 -4.81 -10.34
CA ALA A 67 -4.52 -5.92 -10.12
C ALA A 67 -3.19 -5.44 -9.52
N ARG A 68 -2.65 -4.31 -10.00
CA ARG A 68 -1.43 -3.71 -9.43
C ARG A 68 -1.64 -3.25 -7.98
N GLU A 69 -2.76 -2.60 -7.69
CA GLU A 69 -3.05 -2.15 -6.31
C GLU A 69 -3.20 -3.32 -5.34
N ARG A 70 -3.82 -4.43 -5.78
CA ARG A 70 -3.87 -5.65 -4.98
C ARG A 70 -2.49 -6.18 -4.64
N ARG A 71 -1.56 -6.23 -5.59
CA ARG A 71 -0.17 -6.64 -5.35
C ARG A 71 0.54 -5.69 -4.38
N ARG A 72 0.37 -4.38 -4.56
CA ARG A 72 0.90 -3.37 -3.63
C ARG A 72 0.41 -3.62 -2.20
N MET A 73 -0.89 -3.86 -2.04
CA MET A 73 -1.49 -4.11 -0.73
C MET A 73 -1.09 -5.46 -0.12
N GLN A 74 -0.89 -6.50 -0.94
CA GLN A 74 -0.34 -7.79 -0.51
C GLN A 74 1.06 -7.62 0.09
N ASN A 75 1.94 -6.85 -0.56
CA ASN A 75 3.28 -6.58 -0.04
C ASN A 75 3.22 -5.84 1.30
N LEU A 76 2.31 -4.87 1.45
CA LEU A 76 2.10 -4.18 2.72
C LEU A 76 1.66 -5.15 3.81
N ASN A 77 0.68 -6.01 3.52
CA ASN A 77 0.18 -6.98 4.50
C ASN A 77 1.27 -7.99 4.90
N GLN A 78 2.12 -8.44 3.97
CA GLN A 78 3.27 -9.29 4.28
C GLN A 78 4.26 -8.59 5.23
N ALA A 79 4.46 -7.28 5.11
CA ALA A 79 5.28 -6.54 6.06
C ALA A 79 4.66 -6.49 7.46
N PHE A 80 3.33 -6.34 7.55
CA PHE A 80 2.60 -6.45 8.83
C PHE A 80 2.74 -7.85 9.44
N ASP A 81 2.64 -8.91 8.63
CA ASP A 81 2.81 -10.29 9.11
C ASP A 81 4.22 -10.52 9.66
N ARG A 82 5.25 -10.03 8.96
CA ARG A 82 6.64 -10.06 9.45
C ARG A 82 6.80 -9.27 10.74
N LEU A 83 6.19 -8.10 10.86
CA LEU A 83 6.26 -7.33 12.11
C LEU A 83 5.68 -8.14 13.28
N ARG A 84 4.55 -8.83 13.08
CA ARG A 84 3.91 -9.67 14.10
C ARG A 84 4.79 -10.79 14.61
N THR A 85 5.73 -11.32 13.81
CA THR A 85 6.64 -12.38 14.27
C THR A 85 7.66 -11.89 15.29
N PHE A 86 7.92 -10.58 15.36
CA PHE A 86 8.81 -9.98 16.36
C PHE A 86 8.07 -9.49 17.61
N LEU A 87 6.73 -9.49 17.58
CA LEU A 87 5.95 -9.04 18.72
C LEU A 87 5.75 -10.19 19.71
N PRO A 88 5.76 -9.90 21.03
CA PRO A 88 5.46 -10.91 22.03
C PRO A 88 4.04 -11.46 21.82
N GLN A 89 3.93 -12.78 21.65
CA GLN A 89 2.65 -13.43 21.37
C GLN A 89 1.83 -13.55 22.66
N LEU A 90 0.67 -12.91 22.71
CA LEU A 90 -0.21 -12.91 23.87
C LEU A 90 -1.11 -14.16 23.89
N GLY A 91 -0.53 -15.36 23.78
CA GLY A 91 -1.19 -16.66 24.02
C GLY A 91 -2.50 -16.95 23.26
N GLN A 92 -2.89 -16.12 22.30
CA GLN A 92 -4.13 -16.24 21.55
C GLN A 92 -3.78 -16.56 20.11
N ASP A 93 -4.37 -17.62 19.56
CA ASP A 93 -4.29 -17.99 18.13
C ASP A 93 -4.87 -16.92 17.18
N ARG A 94 -5.25 -15.76 17.72
CA ARG A 94 -5.81 -14.62 16.99
C ARG A 94 -4.69 -13.68 16.54
N GLN A 95 -4.72 -13.32 15.26
CA GLN A 95 -3.86 -12.27 14.71
C GLN A 95 -4.29 -10.88 15.18
N LEU A 96 -3.31 -10.05 15.55
CA LEU A 96 -3.50 -8.63 15.88
C LEU A 96 -3.99 -7.84 14.67
N SER A 97 -4.92 -6.92 14.87
CA SER A 97 -5.31 -5.93 13.85
C SER A 97 -4.13 -5.00 13.50
N LYS A 98 -4.27 -4.22 12.43
CA LYS A 98 -3.20 -3.28 12.01
C LYS A 98 -2.88 -2.25 13.09
N TYR A 99 -3.91 -1.71 13.73
CA TYR A 99 -3.75 -0.76 14.83
C TYR A 99 -3.08 -1.41 16.04
N GLU A 100 -3.59 -2.56 16.49
CA GLU A 100 -3.00 -3.30 17.63
C GLU A 100 -1.54 -3.68 17.35
N THR A 101 -1.20 -4.07 16.12
CA THR A 101 0.18 -4.41 15.72
C THR A 101 1.11 -3.20 15.87
N LEU A 102 0.68 -2.01 15.44
CA LEU A 102 1.50 -0.79 15.56
C LEU A 102 1.65 -0.35 17.01
N GLN A 103 0.55 -0.38 17.78
CA GLN A 103 0.58 -0.03 19.20
C GLN A 103 1.51 -0.97 19.97
N MET A 104 1.39 -2.28 19.75
CA MET A 104 2.27 -3.26 20.40
C MET A 104 3.73 -3.10 19.99
N ALA A 105 4.02 -2.81 18.72
CA ALA A 105 5.39 -2.55 18.28
C ALA A 105 6.01 -1.35 19.02
N GLN A 106 5.26 -0.26 19.15
CA GLN A 106 5.70 0.92 19.89
C GLN A 106 5.97 0.58 21.37
N THR A 107 5.01 -0.05 22.05
CA THR A 107 5.17 -0.47 23.45
C THR A 107 6.36 -1.41 23.63
N TYR A 108 6.56 -2.35 22.71
CA TYR A 108 7.62 -3.33 22.81
C TYR A 108 9.01 -2.70 22.64
N ILE A 109 9.17 -1.78 21.68
CA ILE A 109 10.42 -1.02 21.52
C ILE A 109 10.77 -0.27 22.82
N LEU A 110 9.79 0.42 23.43
CA LEU A 110 10.00 1.14 24.70
C LEU A 110 10.41 0.20 25.84
N ALA A 111 9.73 -0.94 25.99
CA ALA A 111 10.06 -1.92 27.01
C ALA A 111 11.48 -2.49 26.85
N LEU A 112 11.95 -2.66 25.61
CA LEU A 112 13.32 -3.08 25.34
C LEU A 112 14.34 -2.00 25.71
N TYR A 113 14.05 -0.72 25.46
CA TYR A 113 14.90 0.39 25.92
C TYR A 113 15.01 0.43 27.44
N ASP A 114 13.87 0.38 28.14
CA ASP A 114 13.85 0.40 29.61
C ASP A 114 14.64 -0.78 30.21
N LEU A 115 14.56 -1.97 29.60
CA LEU A 115 15.29 -3.15 30.05
C LEU A 115 16.81 -3.00 29.89
N LEU A 116 17.27 -2.32 28.83
CA LEU A 116 18.68 -2.05 28.61
C LEU A 116 19.20 -1.01 29.60
N ASP A 117 18.45 0.05 29.86
CA ASP A 117 18.81 1.12 30.80
C ASP A 117 18.81 0.63 32.26
N GLN A 118 17.92 -0.29 32.63
CA GLN A 118 17.90 -0.91 33.96
C GLN A 118 19.13 -1.79 34.25
N ARG A 119 19.87 -2.19 33.22
CA ARG A 119 21.01 -3.10 33.31
C ARG A 119 22.38 -2.40 33.22
N SER A 120 22.38 -1.09 32.97
CA SER A 120 23.56 -0.21 33.07
C SER A 120 23.68 0.42 34.45
#